data_AF-A0A507FGQ8-F1
#
_entry.id   AF-A0A507FGQ8-F1
#
_cell.length_a   1.000
_cell.length_b   1.000
_cell.length_c   1.000
_cell.angle_alpha   90.00
_cell.angle_beta   90.00
_cell.angle_gamma   90.00
#
_symmetry.space_group_name_H-M   'P 1'
#
loop_
_entity.id
_entity.type
_entity.pdbx_description
1 polymer ?
#
loop_
_entity_poly.entity_id
_entity_poly.type
_entity_poly.pdbx_seq_one_letter_code
_entity_poly.pdbx_strand_id
1 'polypeptide(L)'
;MEKAEPADCAYPEPDDGSGDDSLDNANMNKRQKPGRKPATSVPLTKKQEQTRRAQRNFRERQLKYVQSLEAKTDELTDIVEAERKEKGQLRDQIAQLEIALANAVAELRQISNHFQLQTDRCTSSVCTREKEFLAETVRDLKIELASVRPHSESGHRFVRIATSSPLQVSTKPDKDLNDTIEVHPIVTSISSASSLASSQPAPVVSKGCGRMDDLPKTHHTSLAFPLICEEVPLSTSVNLQSATELYGPPQVEFARQMCKSIPSLSNCQAVDEMYSLFTIQASCTDTALLLQYHVKSVRAWYRIFDAVKDSPADRKSLLEVDEVFHLINKDHMNRFYSIASLAAAAGTKRRGNQMTPSQPSNQAASTVPSATLQKLRIELCAIMSLRESLPLIETLLDTFARPASVAFFENSAVVRQLERLCSSDDRARLLSALYGIRVADCATHDAAFEHALEALDALSLV
;
A
#
# COMPACT_ATOMS: atom_id res chain seq x y z
N MET A 1 17.09 18.26 -50.03
CA MET A 1 17.27 17.56 -48.74
C MET A 1 17.13 16.08 -49.03
N GLU A 2 18.27 15.39 -49.03
CA GLU A 2 18.41 13.94 -49.24
C GLU A 2 17.53 13.13 -48.30
N LYS A 3 16.84 12.12 -48.84
CA LYS A 3 16.16 11.07 -48.09
C LYS A 3 17.10 9.87 -48.01
N ALA A 4 17.52 9.52 -46.81
CA ALA A 4 18.26 8.30 -46.53
C ALA A 4 17.28 7.14 -46.22
N GLU A 5 17.43 6.04 -46.96
CA GLU A 5 16.80 4.74 -46.70
C GLU A 5 17.51 4.01 -45.53
N PRO A 6 16.81 3.21 -44.71
CA PRO A 6 17.44 2.33 -43.75
C PRO A 6 17.70 0.93 -44.35
N ALA A 7 18.89 0.41 -44.08
CA ALA A 7 19.37 -0.88 -44.53
C ALA A 7 18.72 -2.06 -43.78
N ASP A 8 18.33 -3.08 -44.56
CA ASP A 8 17.90 -4.41 -44.12
C ASP A 8 19.04 -5.19 -43.44
N CYS A 9 18.86 -5.54 -42.16
CA CYS A 9 19.69 -6.51 -41.47
C CYS A 9 19.01 -7.88 -41.51
N ALA A 10 19.37 -8.70 -42.50
CA ALA A 10 18.98 -10.09 -42.60
C ALA A 10 19.65 -10.93 -41.49
N TYR A 11 18.84 -11.58 -40.65
CA TYR A 11 19.28 -12.63 -39.73
C TYR A 11 19.23 -13.99 -40.46
N PRO A 12 20.27 -14.84 -40.35
CA PRO A 12 20.21 -16.20 -40.89
C PRO A 12 19.35 -17.10 -39.99
N GLU A 13 18.42 -17.82 -40.61
CA GLU A 13 17.56 -18.81 -39.97
C GLU A 13 18.38 -20.04 -39.51
N PRO A 14 18.05 -20.65 -38.35
CA PRO A 14 18.61 -21.92 -37.94
C PRO A 14 17.89 -23.11 -38.60
N ASP A 15 18.68 -23.88 -39.35
CA ASP A 15 18.43 -25.19 -39.96
C ASP A 15 17.75 -26.18 -38.99
N ASP A 16 16.49 -26.51 -39.26
CA ASP A 16 15.65 -27.48 -38.55
C ASP A 16 15.85 -28.90 -39.12
N GLY A 17 16.94 -29.53 -38.70
CA GLY A 17 17.22 -30.93 -38.99
C GLY A 17 16.16 -31.89 -38.43
N SER A 18 15.19 -32.23 -39.28
CA SER A 18 14.23 -33.31 -39.13
C SER A 18 14.93 -34.68 -39.08
N GLY A 19 14.86 -35.36 -37.93
CA GLY A 19 15.28 -36.75 -37.75
C GLY A 19 14.12 -37.57 -37.18
N ASP A 20 13.33 -38.14 -38.09
CA ASP A 20 12.42 -39.26 -37.87
C ASP A 20 13.23 -40.50 -37.48
N ASP A 21 13.00 -41.02 -36.29
CA ASP A 21 13.41 -42.38 -35.89
C ASP A 21 12.23 -43.05 -35.18
N SER A 22 11.24 -43.42 -35.99
CA SER A 22 10.31 -44.50 -35.70
C SER A 22 11.06 -45.83 -35.62
N LEU A 23 11.15 -46.44 -34.43
CA LEU A 23 11.54 -47.86 -34.31
C LEU A 23 10.69 -48.61 -33.28
N ASP A 24 9.65 -49.22 -33.82
CA ASP A 24 9.21 -50.60 -33.66
C ASP A 24 9.57 -51.39 -32.38
N ASN A 25 8.48 -51.68 -31.68
CA ASN A 25 8.29 -52.78 -30.76
C ASN A 25 8.30 -54.13 -31.50
N ALA A 26 9.40 -54.89 -31.45
CA ALA A 26 9.40 -56.31 -31.77
C ALA A 26 10.50 -57.10 -31.03
N ASN A 27 10.09 -57.78 -29.96
CA ASN A 27 10.41 -59.18 -29.62
C ASN A 27 11.60 -59.82 -30.39
N MET A 28 12.79 -59.88 -29.77
CA MET A 28 13.83 -60.86 -30.10
C MET A 28 14.56 -61.38 -28.87
N ASN A 29 14.06 -62.52 -28.40
CA ASN A 29 14.82 -63.71 -28.01
C ASN A 29 16.22 -63.57 -27.42
N LYS A 30 16.28 -63.99 -26.15
CA LYS A 30 17.44 -64.54 -25.43
C LYS A 30 18.27 -65.46 -26.34
N ARG A 31 19.43 -64.98 -26.80
CA ARG A 31 20.58 -65.81 -27.16
C ARG A 31 21.83 -65.21 -26.53
N GLN A 32 22.18 -65.74 -25.36
CA GLN A 32 23.47 -65.50 -24.72
C GLN A 32 24.56 -66.01 -25.66
N LYS A 33 25.34 -65.09 -26.25
CA LYS A 33 26.58 -65.44 -26.95
C LYS A 33 27.62 -65.83 -25.90
N PRO A 34 28.08 -67.09 -25.84
CA PRO A 34 29.19 -67.49 -24.99
C PRO A 34 30.47 -66.92 -25.62
N GLY A 35 31.28 -66.19 -24.86
CA GLY A 35 32.63 -65.81 -25.30
C GLY A 35 32.85 -64.38 -25.75
N ARG A 36 32.10 -63.39 -25.26
CA ARG A 36 32.68 -62.03 -25.14
C ARG A 36 33.39 -61.94 -23.80
N LYS A 37 34.72 -61.83 -23.86
CA LYS A 37 35.60 -61.47 -22.74
C LYS A 37 34.89 -60.40 -21.89
N PRO A 38 34.85 -60.51 -20.55
CA PRO A 38 34.40 -59.38 -19.74
C PRO A 38 35.22 -58.18 -20.20
N ALA A 39 34.55 -57.18 -20.77
CA ALA A 39 35.20 -55.92 -21.07
C ALA A 39 35.66 -55.41 -19.71
N THR A 40 36.95 -55.60 -19.47
CA THR A 40 37.70 -55.06 -18.36
C THR A 40 37.23 -53.62 -18.24
N SER A 41 36.52 -53.33 -17.16
CA SER A 41 35.93 -52.02 -16.91
C SER A 41 37.07 -51.01 -16.99
N VAL A 42 37.19 -50.34 -18.13
CA VAL A 42 37.93 -49.09 -18.20
C VAL A 42 37.26 -48.24 -17.14
N PRO A 43 37.96 -47.92 -16.04
CA PRO A 43 37.33 -47.25 -14.92
C PRO A 43 36.74 -45.96 -15.50
N LEU A 44 35.42 -45.80 -15.33
CA LEU A 44 34.74 -44.55 -15.63
C LEU A 44 35.62 -43.46 -15.00
N THR A 45 36.23 -42.61 -15.83
CA THR A 45 37.23 -41.67 -15.33
C THR A 45 36.60 -40.89 -14.17
N LYS A 46 37.34 -40.59 -13.10
CA LYS A 46 36.79 -39.92 -11.89
C LYS A 46 35.87 -38.72 -12.23
N LYS A 47 36.18 -38.02 -13.33
CA LYS A 47 35.41 -36.92 -13.92
C LYS A 47 33.99 -37.31 -14.39
N GLN A 48 33.83 -38.46 -15.03
CA GLN A 48 32.52 -38.96 -15.49
C GLN A 48 31.61 -39.32 -14.30
N GLU A 49 32.16 -39.94 -13.25
CA GLU A 49 31.39 -40.24 -12.04
C GLU A 49 30.96 -38.96 -11.31
N GLN A 50 31.87 -37.98 -11.19
CA GLN A 50 31.56 -36.67 -10.59
C GLN A 50 30.47 -35.93 -11.38
N THR A 51 30.54 -35.94 -12.71
CA THR A 51 29.53 -35.31 -13.59
C THR A 51 28.17 -35.97 -13.40
N ARG A 52 28.13 -37.30 -13.37
CA ARG A 52 26.90 -38.06 -13.12
C ARG A 52 26.31 -37.76 -11.75
N ARG A 53 27.14 -37.69 -10.71
CA ARG A 53 26.70 -37.33 -9.34
C ARG A 53 26.19 -35.89 -9.28
N ALA A 54 26.88 -34.95 -9.91
CA ALA A 54 26.46 -33.55 -10.00
C ALA A 54 25.10 -33.42 -10.71
N GLN A 55 24.89 -34.16 -11.80
CA GLN A 55 23.63 -34.14 -12.54
C GLN A 55 22.47 -34.74 -11.73
N ARG A 56 22.70 -35.82 -10.97
CA ARG A 56 21.70 -36.36 -10.05
C ARG A 56 21.35 -35.34 -8.97
N ASN A 57 22.34 -34.73 -8.34
CA ASN A 57 22.11 -33.70 -7.32
C ASN A 57 21.34 -32.49 -7.89
N PHE A 58 21.62 -32.09 -9.13
CA PHE A 58 20.90 -31.01 -9.80
C PHE A 58 19.42 -31.38 -10.00
N ARG A 59 19.13 -32.57 -10.55
CA ARG A 59 17.76 -33.07 -10.71
C ARG A 59 17.03 -33.22 -9.38
N GLU A 60 17.72 -33.69 -8.34
CA GLU A 60 17.14 -33.80 -6.99
C GLU A 60 16.78 -32.42 -6.41
N ARG A 61 17.63 -31.41 -6.62
CA ARG A 61 17.34 -30.02 -6.21
C ARG A 61 16.17 -29.43 -6.99
N GLN A 62 16.10 -29.67 -8.30
CA GLN A 62 14.97 -29.21 -9.11
C GLN A 62 13.66 -29.86 -8.66
N LEU A 63 13.65 -31.18 -8.41
CA LEU A 63 12.48 -31.88 -7.90
C LEU A 63 12.03 -31.32 -6.55
N LYS A 64 12.97 -31.08 -5.62
CA LYS A 64 12.67 -30.45 -4.32
C LYS A 64 12.10 -29.04 -4.45
N TYR A 65 12.60 -28.25 -5.41
CA TYR A 65 12.10 -26.91 -5.66
C TYR A 65 10.67 -26.93 -6.22
N VAL A 66 10.40 -27.79 -7.22
CA VAL A 66 9.06 -27.97 -7.78
C VAL A 66 8.08 -28.44 -6.70
N GLN A 67 8.44 -29.46 -5.92
CA GLN A 67 7.61 -29.93 -4.79
C GLN A 67 7.35 -28.82 -3.75
N SER A 68 8.34 -27.97 -3.49
CA SER A 68 8.14 -26.83 -2.58
C SER A 68 7.20 -25.76 -3.16
N LEU A 69 7.18 -25.56 -4.47
CA LEU A 69 6.27 -24.63 -5.13
C LEU A 69 4.85 -25.18 -5.18
N GLU A 70 4.69 -26.47 -5.47
CA GLU A 70 3.41 -27.18 -5.41
C GLU A 70 2.82 -27.07 -4.01
N ALA A 71 3.59 -27.40 -2.96
CA ALA A 71 3.14 -27.28 -1.57
C ALA A 71 2.71 -25.85 -1.17
N LYS A 72 3.43 -24.82 -1.65
CA LYS A 72 3.04 -23.42 -1.41
C LYS A 72 1.76 -23.04 -2.15
N THR A 73 1.56 -23.59 -3.34
CA THR A 73 0.34 -23.34 -4.13
C THR A 73 -0.86 -23.97 -3.45
N ASP A 74 -0.71 -25.18 -2.92
CA ASP A 74 -1.75 -25.86 -2.14
C ASP A 74 -2.06 -25.07 -0.85
N GLU A 75 -1.04 -24.65 -0.10
CA GLU A 75 -1.22 -23.83 1.12
C GLU A 75 -1.95 -22.51 0.82
N LEU A 76 -1.57 -21.80 -0.25
CA LEU A 76 -2.25 -20.56 -0.65
C LEU A 76 -3.70 -20.83 -1.09
N THR A 77 -3.97 -21.95 -1.73
CA THR A 77 -5.32 -22.34 -2.15
C THR A 77 -6.19 -22.61 -0.92
N ASP A 78 -5.68 -23.35 0.06
CA ASP A 78 -6.38 -23.61 1.33
C ASP A 78 -6.72 -22.32 2.09
N ILE A 79 -5.78 -21.36 2.13
CA ILE A 79 -6.01 -20.04 2.76
C ILE A 79 -7.13 -19.27 2.04
N VAL A 80 -7.11 -19.25 0.70
CA VAL A 80 -8.13 -18.55 -0.09
C VAL A 80 -9.51 -19.19 0.10
N GLU A 81 -9.60 -20.51 0.18
CA GLU A 81 -10.85 -21.22 0.45
C GLU A 81 -11.38 -20.92 1.87
N ALA A 82 -10.50 -20.90 2.87
CA ALA A 82 -10.85 -20.55 4.24
C ALA A 82 -11.39 -19.11 4.33
N GLU A 83 -10.70 -18.14 3.74
CA GLU A 83 -11.16 -16.75 3.69
C GLU A 83 -12.49 -16.60 2.95
N ARG A 84 -12.69 -17.35 1.85
CA ARG A 84 -13.95 -17.32 1.10
C ARG A 84 -15.11 -17.83 1.94
N LYS A 85 -14.88 -18.88 2.74
CA LYS A 85 -15.86 -19.42 3.68
C LYS A 85 -16.21 -18.42 4.78
N GLU A 86 -15.21 -17.77 5.37
CA GLU A 86 -15.41 -16.75 6.40
C GLU A 86 -16.18 -15.54 5.84
N LYS A 87 -15.80 -15.02 4.67
CA LYS A 87 -16.52 -13.96 3.97
C LYS A 87 -17.97 -14.34 3.67
N GLY A 88 -18.24 -15.60 3.33
CA GLY A 88 -19.59 -16.13 3.19
C GLY A 88 -20.39 -16.05 4.49
N GLN A 89 -19.82 -16.56 5.59
CA GLN A 89 -20.45 -16.53 6.91
C GLN A 89 -20.75 -15.11 7.39
N LEU A 90 -19.82 -14.17 7.20
CA LEU A 90 -20.02 -12.77 7.55
C LEU A 90 -21.15 -12.12 6.73
N ARG A 91 -21.26 -12.44 5.43
CA ARG A 91 -22.37 -11.96 4.60
C ARG A 91 -23.72 -12.50 5.06
N ASP A 92 -23.77 -13.77 5.45
CA ASP A 92 -24.98 -14.38 5.99
C ASP A 92 -25.40 -13.74 7.31
N GLN A 93 -24.43 -13.42 8.19
CA GLN A 93 -24.69 -12.70 9.44
C GLN A 93 -25.20 -11.27 9.19
N ILE A 94 -24.61 -10.53 8.25
CA ILE A 94 -25.09 -9.20 7.87
C ILE A 94 -26.53 -9.29 7.36
N ALA A 95 -26.84 -10.23 6.47
CA ALA A 95 -28.19 -10.42 5.95
C ALA A 95 -29.21 -10.74 7.06
N GLN A 96 -28.84 -11.58 8.04
CA GLN A 96 -29.69 -11.87 9.20
C GLN A 96 -29.94 -10.62 10.07
N LEU A 97 -28.91 -9.81 10.33
CA LEU A 97 -29.04 -8.56 11.08
C LEU A 97 -29.89 -7.52 10.34
N GLU A 98 -29.75 -7.42 9.01
CA GLU A 98 -30.58 -6.55 8.18
C GLU A 98 -32.06 -6.94 8.23
N ILE A 99 -32.37 -8.25 8.19
CA ILE A 99 -33.74 -8.75 8.36
C ILE A 99 -34.27 -8.43 9.78
N ALA A 100 -33.46 -8.68 10.82
CA ALA A 100 -33.84 -8.38 12.20
C ALA A 100 -34.12 -6.89 12.41
N LEU A 101 -33.29 -6.01 11.84
CA LEU A 101 -33.48 -4.57 11.88
C LEU A 101 -34.76 -4.16 11.13
N ALA A 102 -35.01 -4.71 9.94
CA ALA A 102 -36.22 -4.42 9.17
C ALA A 102 -37.49 -4.84 9.94
N ASN A 103 -37.46 -6.00 10.61
CA ASN A 103 -38.57 -6.46 11.45
C ASN A 103 -38.79 -5.53 12.65
N ALA A 104 -37.73 -5.17 13.38
CA ALA A 104 -37.83 -4.24 14.51
C ALA A 104 -38.38 -2.87 14.10
N VAL A 105 -37.95 -2.34 12.94
CA VAL A 105 -38.49 -1.09 12.39
C VAL A 105 -39.97 -1.22 12.02
N ALA A 106 -40.38 -2.36 11.46
CA ALA A 106 -41.79 -2.64 11.16
C ALA A 106 -42.65 -2.72 12.42
N GLU A 107 -42.17 -3.38 13.48
CA GLU A 107 -42.84 -3.46 14.79
C GLU A 107 -42.99 -2.07 15.42
N LEU A 108 -41.92 -1.27 15.46
CA LEU A 108 -41.97 0.11 15.97
C LEU A 108 -42.98 0.95 15.19
N ARG A 109 -43.08 0.77 13.87
CA ARG A 109 -44.08 1.45 13.04
C ARG A 109 -45.50 1.02 13.39
N GLN A 110 -45.74 -0.28 13.63
CA GLN A 110 -47.05 -0.78 14.05
C GLN A 110 -47.46 -0.23 15.42
N ILE A 111 -46.53 -0.25 16.39
CA ILE A 111 -46.74 0.32 17.73
C ILE A 111 -47.07 1.81 17.62
N SER A 112 -46.30 2.56 16.83
CA SER A 112 -46.54 3.99 16.58
C SER A 112 -47.93 4.25 16.00
N ASN A 113 -48.36 3.47 15.00
CA ASN A 113 -49.71 3.59 14.42
C ASN A 113 -50.81 3.28 15.45
N HIS A 114 -50.61 2.26 16.30
CA HIS A 114 -51.57 1.89 17.34
C HIS A 114 -51.73 3.00 18.39
N PHE A 115 -50.62 3.55 18.87
CA PHE A 115 -50.64 4.70 19.78
C PHE A 115 -51.33 5.91 19.14
N GLN A 116 -51.04 6.20 17.87
CA GLN A 116 -51.67 7.32 17.18
C GLN A 116 -53.21 7.16 17.12
N LEU A 117 -53.71 5.98 16.77
CA LEU A 117 -55.15 5.68 16.78
C LEU A 117 -55.78 5.76 18.17
N GLN A 118 -55.07 5.36 19.23
CA GLN A 118 -55.55 5.54 20.61
C GLN A 118 -55.61 7.02 21.00
N THR A 119 -54.59 7.81 20.65
CA THR A 119 -54.56 9.25 20.96
C THR A 119 -55.64 10.02 20.21
N ASP A 120 -55.96 9.66 18.97
CA ASP A 120 -56.99 10.34 18.17
C ASP A 120 -58.41 10.09 18.70
N ARG A 121 -58.61 9.04 19.53
CA ARG A 121 -59.89 8.76 20.20
C ARG A 121 -60.04 9.47 21.55
N CYS A 122 -58.98 10.07 22.10
CA CYS A 122 -59.01 10.74 23.38
C CYS A 122 -59.36 12.24 23.21
N THR A 123 -60.62 12.62 23.43
CA THR A 123 -61.08 14.03 23.35
C THR A 123 -60.89 14.82 24.65
N SER A 124 -60.16 14.26 25.63
CA SER A 124 -59.85 14.93 26.89
C SER A 124 -58.84 16.07 26.66
N SER A 125 -59.09 17.23 27.25
CA SER A 125 -58.19 18.40 27.16
C SER A 125 -56.82 18.18 27.84
N VAL A 126 -56.71 17.16 28.71
CA VAL A 126 -55.43 16.72 29.30
C VAL A 126 -54.62 15.92 28.28
N CYS A 127 -55.28 15.06 27.48
CA CYS A 127 -54.67 14.29 26.40
C CYS A 127 -54.03 15.16 25.31
N THR A 128 -54.65 16.30 24.97
CA THR A 128 -54.14 17.21 23.93
C THR A 128 -52.81 17.85 24.31
N ARG A 129 -52.63 18.22 25.59
CA ARG A 129 -51.40 18.88 26.06
C ARG A 129 -50.24 17.90 26.18
N GLU A 130 -50.50 16.67 26.60
CA GLU A 130 -49.51 15.59 26.60
C GLU A 130 -49.09 15.21 25.17
N LYS A 131 -50.03 15.21 24.21
CA LYS A 131 -49.74 14.95 22.79
C LYS A 131 -48.81 16.00 22.17
N GLU A 132 -49.03 17.28 22.46
CA GLU A 132 -48.13 18.36 22.00
C GLU A 132 -46.74 18.22 22.59
N PHE A 133 -46.63 17.91 23.90
CA PHE A 133 -45.34 17.71 24.56
C PHE A 133 -44.56 16.50 24.00
N LEU A 134 -45.23 15.37 23.76
CA LEU A 134 -44.59 14.22 23.11
C LEU A 134 -44.18 14.52 21.66
N ALA A 135 -45.00 15.26 20.90
CA ALA A 135 -44.66 15.64 19.54
C ALA A 135 -43.43 16.56 19.47
N GLU A 136 -43.28 17.47 20.43
CA GLU A 136 -42.08 18.29 20.62
C GLU A 136 -40.86 17.41 20.92
N THR A 137 -40.98 16.51 21.89
CA THR A 137 -39.89 15.61 22.29
C THR A 137 -39.43 14.71 21.14
N VAL A 138 -40.37 14.16 20.35
CA VAL A 138 -40.05 13.35 19.16
C VAL A 138 -39.37 14.19 18.08
N ARG A 139 -39.73 15.47 17.94
CA ARG A 139 -39.07 16.38 17.00
C ARG A 139 -37.63 16.63 17.41
N ASP A 140 -37.39 16.88 18.70
CA ASP A 140 -36.05 17.11 19.24
C ASP A 140 -35.16 15.88 19.10
N LEU A 141 -35.68 14.68 19.44
CA LEU A 141 -34.96 13.43 19.26
C LEU A 141 -34.66 13.12 17.79
N LYS A 142 -35.53 13.50 16.84
CA LYS A 142 -35.24 13.37 15.41
C LYS A 142 -34.12 14.30 14.96
N ILE A 143 -34.06 15.52 15.49
CA ILE A 143 -32.98 16.47 15.21
C ILE A 143 -31.67 15.92 15.78
N GLU A 144 -31.68 15.41 17.00
CA GLU A 144 -30.52 14.79 17.64
C GLU A 144 -30.06 13.54 16.87
N LEU A 145 -30.96 12.65 16.48
CA LEU A 145 -30.63 11.47 15.67
C LEU A 145 -30.06 11.85 14.30
N ALA A 146 -30.61 12.88 13.65
CA ALA A 146 -30.07 13.40 12.39
C ALA A 146 -28.65 14.00 12.57
N SER A 147 -28.36 14.58 13.74
CA SER A 147 -27.02 15.07 14.08
C SER A 147 -26.03 13.93 14.40
N VAL A 148 -26.53 12.81 14.94
CA VAL A 148 -25.76 11.60 15.30
C VAL A 148 -25.65 10.60 14.14
N ARG A 149 -26.27 10.89 12.99
CA ARG A 149 -26.16 10.08 11.77
C ARG A 149 -25.15 10.67 10.76
N PRO A 150 -23.87 10.92 11.11
CA PRO A 150 -22.90 11.21 10.07
C PRO A 150 -22.52 9.89 9.36
N HIS A 151 -22.85 9.82 8.07
CA HIS A 151 -21.99 9.25 7.01
C HIS A 151 -22.19 7.78 6.53
N SER A 152 -23.16 6.99 6.99
CA SER A 152 -23.33 5.62 6.43
C SER A 152 -24.03 5.53 5.06
N GLU A 153 -24.81 6.55 4.65
CA GLU A 153 -25.56 6.48 3.38
C GLU A 153 -24.69 6.67 2.11
N SER A 154 -23.42 7.10 2.26
CA SER A 154 -22.46 7.15 1.14
C SER A 154 -21.91 5.76 0.74
N GLY A 155 -22.01 4.75 1.61
CA GLY A 155 -21.45 3.41 1.37
C GLY A 155 -22.31 2.49 0.50
N HIS A 156 -23.63 2.70 0.45
CA HIS A 156 -24.54 1.77 -0.23
C HIS A 156 -24.68 1.99 -1.74
N ARG A 157 -24.14 3.08 -2.32
CA ARG A 157 -24.29 3.34 -3.76
C ARG A 157 -23.33 2.53 -4.64
N PHE A 158 -22.28 1.95 -4.08
CA PHE A 158 -21.29 1.16 -4.85
C PHE A 158 -21.56 -0.35 -4.94
N VAL A 159 -22.40 -0.92 -4.07
CA VAL A 159 -22.66 -2.38 -4.08
C VAL A 159 -23.64 -2.81 -5.19
N ARG A 160 -24.30 -1.88 -5.90
CA ARG A 160 -25.25 -2.21 -6.98
C ARG A 160 -24.67 -2.32 -8.39
N ILE A 161 -23.38 -2.07 -8.62
CA ILE A 161 -22.81 -2.08 -9.99
C ILE A 161 -22.19 -3.43 -10.39
N ALA A 162 -22.05 -4.41 -9.48
CA ALA A 162 -21.37 -5.68 -9.78
C ALA A 162 -22.24 -6.95 -9.63
N THR A 163 -23.55 -6.89 -9.90
CA THR A 163 -24.37 -8.11 -10.06
C THR A 163 -25.07 -8.10 -11.42
N SER A 164 -24.29 -8.37 -12.48
CA SER A 164 -24.86 -8.96 -13.69
C SER A 164 -25.39 -10.35 -13.34
N SER A 165 -26.65 -10.58 -13.71
CA SER A 165 -27.43 -11.80 -13.48
C SER A 165 -26.68 -13.10 -13.81
N PRO A 166 -26.84 -14.17 -13.01
CA PRO A 166 -26.56 -15.51 -13.52
C PRO A 166 -27.68 -15.90 -14.49
N LEU A 167 -27.30 -16.17 -15.74
CA LEU A 167 -28.13 -16.84 -16.74
C LEU A 167 -28.71 -18.12 -16.13
N GLN A 168 -30.04 -18.20 -16.06
CA GLN A 168 -30.74 -19.44 -15.78
C GLN A 168 -30.52 -20.41 -16.95
N VAL A 169 -29.69 -21.43 -16.74
CA VAL A 169 -29.63 -22.61 -17.60
C VAL A 169 -30.88 -23.44 -17.30
N SER A 170 -31.85 -23.36 -18.22
CA SER A 170 -33.01 -24.23 -18.26
C SER A 170 -32.58 -25.59 -18.82
N THR A 171 -32.63 -26.63 -17.98
CA THR A 171 -32.45 -28.02 -18.40
C THR A 171 -33.75 -28.55 -18.99
N LYS A 172 -33.76 -28.78 -20.30
CA LYS A 172 -34.64 -29.78 -20.94
C LYS A 172 -33.77 -30.74 -21.74
N PRO A 173 -34.03 -32.05 -21.69
CA PRO A 173 -33.28 -33.03 -22.44
C PRO A 173 -33.90 -33.16 -23.82
N ASP A 174 -33.11 -32.97 -24.88
CA ASP A 174 -33.46 -33.56 -26.16
C ASP A 174 -32.21 -34.02 -26.91
N LYS A 175 -32.45 -35.08 -27.66
CA LYS A 175 -31.49 -35.99 -28.28
C LYS A 175 -30.93 -35.44 -29.60
N ASP A 176 -29.82 -36.05 -29.97
CA ASP A 176 -29.26 -36.20 -31.31
C ASP A 176 -28.47 -35.04 -31.94
N LEU A 177 -27.47 -35.47 -32.72
CA LEU A 177 -26.61 -34.74 -33.66
C LEU A 177 -25.27 -34.20 -33.13
N ASN A 178 -24.29 -35.10 -33.14
CA ASN A 178 -23.11 -35.07 -34.01
C ASN A 178 -22.92 -33.76 -34.81
N ASP A 179 -21.87 -32.99 -34.51
CA ASP A 179 -20.93 -32.53 -35.55
C ASP A 179 -19.64 -31.91 -34.97
N THR A 180 -18.60 -32.18 -35.73
CA THR A 180 -17.17 -31.90 -35.60
C THR A 180 -16.86 -30.40 -35.58
N ILE A 181 -16.10 -29.93 -34.58
CA ILE A 181 -15.37 -28.64 -34.68
C ILE A 181 -13.98 -28.80 -34.02
N GLU A 182 -12.95 -28.70 -34.85
CA GLU A 182 -11.55 -28.47 -34.50
C GLU A 182 -11.36 -27.06 -33.92
N VAL A 183 -10.67 -26.93 -32.78
CA VAL A 183 -9.98 -25.68 -32.40
C VAL A 183 -8.67 -26.00 -31.68
N HIS A 184 -7.60 -25.41 -32.20
CA HIS A 184 -6.19 -25.50 -31.80
C HIS A 184 -5.89 -25.09 -30.35
N PRO A 185 -4.84 -25.66 -29.71
CA PRO A 185 -4.29 -25.13 -28.47
C PRO A 185 -3.36 -23.94 -28.73
N ILE A 186 -3.69 -22.77 -28.16
CA ILE A 186 -2.77 -21.64 -28.04
C ILE A 186 -1.78 -21.98 -26.92
N VAL A 187 -0.54 -22.28 -27.32
CA VAL A 187 0.63 -22.38 -26.45
C VAL A 187 1.24 -20.98 -26.33
N THR A 188 1.08 -20.32 -25.18
CA THR A 188 1.83 -19.11 -24.86
C THR A 188 3.12 -19.49 -24.14
N SER A 189 4.20 -19.45 -24.90
CA SER A 189 5.59 -19.60 -24.48
C SER A 189 5.99 -18.51 -23.48
N ILE A 190 6.31 -18.89 -22.24
CA ILE A 190 7.01 -18.01 -21.29
C ILE A 190 8.50 -18.33 -21.42
N SER A 191 9.24 -17.44 -22.08
CA SER A 191 10.70 -17.49 -22.16
C SER A 191 11.30 -16.93 -20.87
N SER A 192 11.85 -17.83 -20.07
CA SER A 192 12.68 -17.52 -18.90
C SER A 192 14.09 -17.11 -19.33
N ALA A 193 14.52 -15.91 -18.98
CA ALA A 193 15.93 -15.53 -18.97
C ALA A 193 16.44 -15.57 -17.52
N SER A 194 17.28 -16.56 -17.19
CA SER A 194 17.96 -16.69 -15.91
C SER A 194 19.42 -16.24 -16.04
N SER A 195 19.81 -15.18 -15.33
CA SER A 195 21.21 -14.87 -15.03
C SER A 195 21.57 -15.46 -13.67
N LEU A 196 22.55 -16.37 -13.68
CA LEU A 196 23.13 -17.03 -12.51
C LEU A 196 24.01 -16.07 -11.70
N ALA A 197 23.69 -15.88 -10.42
CA ALA A 197 24.66 -15.52 -9.39
C ALA A 197 24.48 -16.48 -8.20
N SER A 198 25.57 -17.19 -7.90
CA SER A 198 25.66 -18.25 -6.91
C SER A 198 25.92 -17.67 -5.52
N SER A 199 24.98 -17.83 -4.60
CA SER A 199 25.18 -17.55 -3.16
C SER A 199 24.87 -18.80 -2.35
N GLN A 200 25.83 -19.24 -1.54
CA GLN A 200 25.70 -20.36 -0.60
C GLN A 200 24.80 -19.99 0.59
N PRO A 201 24.02 -20.92 1.18
CA PRO A 201 23.33 -20.64 2.44
C PRO A 201 24.17 -21.03 3.66
N ALA A 202 24.21 -20.11 4.63
CA ALA A 202 24.72 -20.29 5.99
C ALA A 202 23.70 -21.07 6.87
N PRO A 203 24.11 -21.62 8.03
CA PRO A 203 23.37 -22.68 8.71
C PRO A 203 22.20 -22.16 9.56
N VAL A 204 21.09 -22.91 9.51
CA VAL A 204 19.90 -22.74 10.36
C VAL A 204 20.20 -23.28 11.77
N VAL A 205 20.16 -22.39 12.77
CA VAL A 205 20.15 -22.76 14.19
C VAL A 205 18.70 -22.94 14.62
N SER A 206 18.33 -24.18 14.91
CA SER A 206 17.06 -24.55 15.53
C SER A 206 17.09 -24.20 17.02
N LYS A 207 16.14 -23.36 17.48
CA LYS A 207 15.84 -23.14 18.90
C LYS A 207 14.37 -23.49 19.15
N GLY A 208 14.19 -24.40 20.11
CA GLY A 208 12.95 -25.14 20.35
C GLY A 208 11.80 -24.35 20.99
N CYS A 209 10.60 -24.89 20.78
CA CYS A 209 9.36 -24.47 21.41
C CYS A 209 9.38 -24.78 22.91
N GLY A 210 9.32 -23.73 23.74
CA GLY A 210 8.94 -23.82 25.14
C GLY A 210 7.46 -23.42 25.30
N ARG A 211 6.69 -24.31 25.94
CA ARG A 211 5.33 -24.08 26.48
C ARG A 211 5.31 -22.85 27.40
N MET A 212 4.25 -22.05 27.33
CA MET A 212 3.80 -21.20 28.44
C MET A 212 2.29 -21.35 28.61
N ASP A 213 1.92 -21.99 29.73
CA ASP A 213 0.63 -21.80 30.38
C ASP A 213 0.76 -20.60 31.35
N ASP A 214 -0.38 -20.00 31.69
CA ASP A 214 -0.63 -18.92 32.67
C ASP A 214 -0.62 -17.45 32.19
N LEU A 215 -1.84 -16.95 31.93
CA LEU A 215 -2.19 -15.54 31.76
C LEU A 215 -2.98 -15.05 32.99
N PRO A 216 -2.58 -13.95 33.65
CA PRO A 216 -3.49 -13.15 34.46
C PRO A 216 -3.97 -11.90 33.72
N LYS A 217 -5.24 -11.59 33.93
CA LYS A 217 -5.98 -10.42 33.44
C LYS A 217 -5.28 -9.12 33.85
N THR A 218 -5.10 -8.18 32.91
CA THR A 218 -4.66 -6.82 33.20
C THR A 218 -5.60 -5.76 32.63
N HIS A 219 -5.71 -4.69 33.40
CA HIS A 219 -6.58 -3.54 33.23
C HIS A 219 -6.14 -2.63 32.06
N HIS A 220 -7.11 -2.00 31.42
CA HIS A 220 -6.93 -0.97 30.41
C HIS A 220 -6.01 0.15 30.91
N THR A 221 -4.80 0.21 30.36
CA THR A 221 -3.85 1.31 30.58
C THR A 221 -3.61 1.99 29.23
N SER A 222 -3.88 3.29 29.20
CA SER A 222 -3.74 4.20 28.06
C SER A 222 -2.34 4.13 27.44
N LEU A 223 -2.25 3.72 26.17
CA LEU A 223 -1.02 3.68 25.39
C LEU A 223 -0.64 5.10 24.93
N ALA A 224 -0.03 5.87 25.82
CA ALA A 224 0.84 6.96 25.38
C ALA A 224 2.12 6.32 24.84
N PHE A 225 2.38 6.43 23.53
CA PHE A 225 3.66 6.06 22.94
C PHE A 225 4.75 6.99 23.51
N PRO A 226 5.71 6.50 24.32
CA PRO A 226 6.80 7.34 24.73
C PRO A 226 7.79 7.40 23.57
N LEU A 227 8.07 8.62 23.09
CA LEU A 227 9.23 8.94 22.26
C LEU A 227 10.51 8.76 23.10
N ILE A 228 10.85 7.52 23.45
CA ILE A 228 12.16 7.21 24.02
C ILE A 228 13.08 6.91 22.85
N CYS A 229 13.75 7.96 22.36
CA CYS A 229 14.97 7.81 21.58
C CYS A 229 16.06 7.34 22.55
N GLU A 230 16.28 6.02 22.61
CA GLU A 230 17.47 5.47 23.26
C GLU A 230 18.70 5.96 22.49
N GLU A 231 19.65 6.59 23.20
CA GLU A 231 20.82 7.21 22.60
C GLU A 231 21.77 6.15 22.03
N VAL A 232 21.64 5.85 20.74
CA VAL A 232 22.62 5.02 20.02
C VAL A 232 23.80 5.91 19.59
N PRO A 233 25.04 5.61 20.01
CA PRO A 233 26.22 6.37 19.61
C PRO A 233 26.41 6.35 18.07
N LEU A 234 26.56 7.53 17.45
CA LEU A 234 26.70 7.71 16.00
C LEU A 234 27.99 7.16 15.37
N SER A 235 28.86 6.46 16.11
CA SER A 235 30.22 6.11 15.67
C SER A 235 30.40 4.66 15.21
N THR A 236 29.41 3.79 15.36
CA THR A 236 29.43 2.47 14.73
C THR A 236 28.75 2.56 13.37
N SER A 237 29.49 2.22 12.30
CA SER A 237 28.95 2.08 10.96
C SER A 237 27.91 0.96 10.93
N VAL A 238 26.68 1.26 11.33
CA VAL A 238 25.56 0.34 11.22
C VAL A 238 25.34 0.14 9.73
N ASN A 239 25.50 -1.10 9.27
CA ASN A 239 25.29 -1.46 7.88
C ASN A 239 23.80 -1.29 7.57
N LEU A 240 23.42 -0.10 7.11
CA LEU A 240 22.04 0.27 6.81
C LEU A 240 21.61 -0.46 5.54
N GLN A 241 20.89 -1.57 5.70
CA GLN A 241 20.25 -2.27 4.59
C GLN A 241 19.28 -1.34 3.87
N SER A 242 19.12 -1.48 2.55
CA SER A 242 18.12 -0.66 1.84
C SER A 242 16.69 -1.09 2.20
N ALA A 243 15.69 -0.23 1.94
CA ALA A 243 14.29 -0.64 2.11
C ALA A 243 13.93 -1.81 1.18
N THR A 244 14.55 -1.85 -0.01
CA THR A 244 14.38 -2.93 -0.99
C THR A 244 14.95 -4.25 -0.49
N GLU A 245 16.08 -4.23 0.21
CA GLU A 245 16.67 -5.43 0.81
C GLU A 245 15.80 -5.99 1.96
N LEU A 246 15.14 -5.11 2.71
CA LEU A 246 14.32 -5.49 3.86
C LEU A 246 12.91 -5.94 3.48
N TYR A 247 12.29 -5.25 2.53
CA TYR A 247 10.85 -5.37 2.24
C TYR A 247 10.56 -5.76 0.78
N GLY A 248 11.60 -5.92 -0.04
CA GLY A 248 11.46 -6.13 -1.49
C GLY A 248 11.24 -4.82 -2.27
N PRO A 249 11.15 -4.91 -3.60
CA PRO A 249 10.94 -3.74 -4.45
C PRO A 249 9.58 -3.08 -4.14
N PRO A 250 9.50 -1.74 -4.08
CA PRO A 250 8.25 -1.06 -3.84
C PRO A 250 7.27 -1.27 -4.99
N GLN A 251 5.98 -1.37 -4.68
CA GLN A 251 4.93 -1.53 -5.68
C GLN A 251 4.42 -0.14 -6.08
N VAL A 252 4.99 0.43 -7.13
CA VAL A 252 4.69 1.80 -7.59
C VAL A 252 3.89 1.87 -8.87
N GLU A 253 3.98 0.85 -9.74
CA GLU A 253 3.43 0.91 -11.10
C GLU A 253 1.90 0.96 -11.14
N PHE A 254 1.22 0.32 -10.20
CA PHE A 254 -0.24 0.43 -10.10
C PHE A 254 -0.65 1.88 -9.80
N ALA A 255 0.03 2.55 -8.86
CA ALA A 255 -0.28 3.91 -8.45
C ALA A 255 0.06 4.91 -9.56
N ARG A 256 1.18 4.68 -10.27
CA ARG A 256 1.53 5.42 -11.49
C ARG A 256 0.42 5.33 -12.53
N GLN A 257 -0.06 4.11 -12.84
CA GLN A 257 -1.14 3.89 -13.82
C GLN A 257 -2.47 4.52 -13.37
N MET A 258 -2.85 4.39 -12.10
CA MET A 258 -4.07 5.03 -11.58
C MET A 258 -3.99 6.56 -11.57
N CYS A 259 -2.83 7.14 -11.24
CA CYS A 259 -2.63 8.58 -11.37
C CYS A 259 -2.78 9.01 -12.85
N LYS A 260 -2.24 8.25 -13.80
CA LYS A 260 -2.32 8.57 -15.23
C LYS A 260 -3.72 8.37 -15.83
N SER A 261 -4.61 7.62 -15.18
CA SER A 261 -6.01 7.51 -15.62
C SER A 261 -6.86 8.72 -15.20
N ILE A 262 -6.37 9.55 -14.26
CA ILE A 262 -6.99 10.82 -13.89
C ILE A 262 -6.80 11.82 -15.05
N PRO A 263 -7.88 12.43 -15.59
CA PRO A 263 -7.79 13.26 -16.80
C PRO A 263 -6.73 14.37 -16.73
N SER A 264 -6.68 15.13 -15.63
CA SER A 264 -5.73 16.23 -15.45
C SER A 264 -4.27 15.77 -15.29
N LEU A 265 -4.05 14.48 -15.03
CA LEU A 265 -2.73 13.89 -14.79
C LEU A 265 -2.22 12.98 -15.91
N SER A 266 -3.04 12.70 -16.92
CA SER A 266 -2.72 11.81 -18.05
C SER A 266 -1.35 12.08 -18.68
N ASN A 267 -0.99 13.35 -18.86
CA ASN A 267 0.31 13.77 -19.42
C ASN A 267 1.25 14.42 -18.39
N CYS A 268 0.96 14.31 -17.09
CA CYS A 268 1.74 14.95 -16.04
C CYS A 268 3.06 14.19 -15.80
N GLN A 269 4.20 14.77 -16.17
CA GLN A 269 5.53 14.17 -15.98
C GLN A 269 5.91 14.05 -14.50
N ALA A 270 5.36 14.89 -13.62
CA ALA A 270 5.63 14.84 -12.19
C ALA A 270 5.15 13.53 -11.55
N VAL A 271 4.09 12.91 -12.11
CA VAL A 271 3.66 11.56 -11.74
C VAL A 271 4.79 10.57 -11.97
N ASP A 272 5.44 10.64 -13.12
CA ASP A 272 6.49 9.68 -13.46
C ASP A 272 7.76 9.88 -12.64
N GLU A 273 8.11 11.15 -12.41
CA GLU A 273 9.22 11.57 -11.57
C GLU A 273 9.03 11.09 -10.13
N MET A 274 7.86 11.33 -9.52
CA MET A 274 7.57 10.97 -8.13
C MET A 274 7.77 9.48 -7.86
N TYR A 275 7.16 8.61 -8.68
CA TYR A 275 7.26 7.16 -8.47
C TYR A 275 8.65 6.60 -8.80
N SER A 276 9.37 7.20 -9.75
CA SER A 276 10.76 6.83 -10.03
C SER A 276 11.69 7.22 -8.88
N LEU A 277 11.52 8.42 -8.31
CA LEU A 277 12.26 8.86 -7.13
C LEU A 277 11.99 7.96 -5.93
N PHE A 278 10.75 7.51 -5.73
CA PHE A 278 10.40 6.56 -4.67
C PHE A 278 11.13 5.22 -4.80
N THR A 279 11.20 4.66 -6.01
CA THR A 279 11.94 3.42 -6.27
C THR A 279 13.44 3.60 -6.01
N ILE A 280 14.03 4.71 -6.47
CA ILE A 280 15.44 5.02 -6.19
C ILE A 280 15.66 5.15 -4.68
N GLN A 281 14.81 5.90 -3.99
CA GLN A 281 14.86 6.10 -2.55
C GLN A 281 14.80 4.76 -1.78
N ALA A 282 13.97 3.81 -2.23
CA ALA A 282 13.86 2.48 -1.62
C ALA A 282 15.12 1.61 -1.80
N SER A 283 15.90 1.85 -2.84
CA SER A 283 17.16 1.14 -3.10
C SER A 283 18.38 1.80 -2.45
N CYS A 284 18.21 3.02 -1.93
CA CYS A 284 19.30 3.80 -1.36
C CYS A 284 19.65 3.35 0.08
N THR A 285 20.94 3.25 0.37
CA THR A 285 21.49 2.98 1.71
C THR A 285 22.12 4.22 2.36
N ASP A 286 22.53 5.19 1.53
CA ASP A 286 23.07 6.46 1.97
C ASP A 286 21.95 7.37 2.51
N THR A 287 22.09 7.77 3.78
CA THR A 287 21.11 8.61 4.48
C THR A 287 20.96 10.00 3.85
N ALA A 288 22.05 10.64 3.42
CA ALA A 288 22.00 11.98 2.83
C ALA A 288 21.28 11.95 1.48
N LEU A 289 21.62 10.98 0.63
CA LEU A 289 20.92 10.77 -0.65
C LEU A 289 19.44 10.41 -0.43
N LEU A 290 19.12 9.58 0.57
CA LEU A 290 17.73 9.23 0.89
C LEU A 290 16.91 10.48 1.24
N LEU A 291 17.46 11.38 2.05
CA LEU A 291 16.81 12.65 2.38
C LEU A 291 16.68 13.54 1.13
N GLN A 292 17.69 13.59 0.28
CA GLN A 292 17.64 14.38 -0.96
C GLN A 292 16.53 13.87 -1.89
N TYR A 293 16.42 12.55 -2.06
CA TYR A 293 15.33 11.93 -2.82
C TYR A 293 13.97 12.16 -2.16
N HIS A 294 13.88 12.15 -0.83
CA HIS A 294 12.63 12.47 -0.13
C HIS A 294 12.16 13.89 -0.45
N VAL A 295 13.04 14.88 -0.36
CA VAL A 295 12.72 16.29 -0.70
C VAL A 295 12.27 16.40 -2.16
N LYS A 296 12.97 15.74 -3.10
CA LYS A 296 12.60 15.68 -4.52
C LYS A 296 11.22 15.03 -4.73
N SER A 297 10.94 13.93 -4.04
CA SER A 297 9.65 13.22 -4.10
C SER A 297 8.50 14.09 -3.61
N VAL A 298 8.66 14.79 -2.48
CA VAL A 298 7.63 15.71 -1.96
C VAL A 298 7.40 16.88 -2.93
N ARG A 299 8.46 17.41 -3.54
CA ARG A 299 8.34 18.45 -4.58
C ARG A 299 7.59 17.95 -5.81
N ALA A 300 7.90 16.75 -6.29
CA ALA A 300 7.18 16.13 -7.41
C ALA A 300 5.71 15.89 -7.06
N TRP A 301 5.44 15.40 -5.84
CA TRP A 301 4.09 15.21 -5.31
C TRP A 301 3.26 16.49 -5.32
N TYR A 302 3.86 17.62 -4.92
CA TYR A 302 3.16 18.88 -4.99
C TYR A 302 2.89 19.40 -6.41
N ARG A 303 3.78 19.13 -7.38
CA ARG A 303 3.52 19.42 -8.79
C ARG A 303 2.33 18.61 -9.33
N ILE A 304 2.14 17.38 -8.84
CA ILE A 304 0.95 16.56 -9.15
C ILE A 304 -0.31 17.22 -8.56
N PHE A 305 -0.25 17.67 -7.31
CA PHE A 305 -1.37 18.41 -6.69
C PHE A 305 -1.73 19.69 -7.43
N ASP A 306 -0.74 20.46 -7.86
CA ASP A 306 -0.93 21.69 -8.63
C ASP A 306 -1.60 21.43 -9.98
N ALA A 307 -1.39 20.24 -10.58
CA ALA A 307 -2.03 19.83 -11.82
C ALA A 307 -3.51 19.44 -11.65
N VAL A 308 -3.95 19.05 -10.44
CA VAL A 308 -5.36 18.72 -10.15
C VAL A 308 -6.11 19.82 -9.39
N LYS A 309 -5.48 20.97 -9.14
CA LYS A 309 -6.04 22.02 -8.27
C LYS A 309 -7.40 22.56 -8.74
N ASP A 310 -7.62 22.58 -10.06
CA ASP A 310 -8.83 23.13 -10.69
C ASP A 310 -9.96 22.11 -10.83
N SER A 311 -9.70 20.81 -10.58
CA SER A 311 -10.71 19.73 -10.61
C SER A 311 -10.83 19.07 -9.22
N PRO A 312 -11.87 19.40 -8.43
CA PRO A 312 -12.11 18.75 -7.14
C PRO A 312 -12.32 17.23 -7.25
N ALA A 313 -12.87 16.76 -8.38
CA ALA A 313 -13.06 15.35 -8.65
C ALA A 313 -11.72 14.63 -8.86
N ASP A 314 -10.85 15.17 -9.72
CA ASP A 314 -9.51 14.62 -9.97
C ASP A 314 -8.67 14.64 -8.70
N ARG A 315 -8.77 15.71 -7.89
CA ARG A 315 -8.09 15.80 -6.60
C ARG A 315 -8.58 14.72 -5.63
N LYS A 316 -9.88 14.43 -5.58
CA LYS A 316 -10.42 13.35 -4.76
C LYS A 316 -9.85 12.00 -5.22
N SER A 317 -9.88 11.72 -6.53
CA SER A 317 -9.30 10.49 -7.07
C SER A 317 -7.81 10.37 -6.77
N LEU A 318 -7.03 11.46 -6.86
CA LEU A 318 -5.61 11.46 -6.51
C LEU A 318 -5.38 11.04 -5.05
N LEU A 319 -6.19 11.56 -4.12
CA LEU A 319 -6.10 11.21 -2.69
C LEU A 319 -6.44 9.73 -2.43
N GLU A 320 -7.42 9.17 -3.16
CA GLU A 320 -7.74 7.74 -3.09
C GLU A 320 -6.56 6.88 -3.58
N VAL A 321 -5.93 7.27 -4.69
CA VAL A 321 -4.72 6.60 -5.21
C VAL A 321 -3.58 6.67 -4.21
N ASP A 322 -3.37 7.84 -3.59
CA ASP A 322 -2.34 8.06 -2.58
C ASP A 322 -2.53 7.18 -1.34
N GLU A 323 -3.76 7.03 -0.88
CA GLU A 323 -4.07 6.19 0.27
C GLU A 323 -3.71 4.72 0.01
N VAL A 324 -4.11 4.18 -1.15
CA VAL A 324 -3.78 2.80 -1.55
C VAL A 324 -2.26 2.63 -1.72
N PHE A 325 -1.59 3.61 -2.31
CA PHE A 325 -0.13 3.65 -2.43
C PHE A 325 0.59 3.56 -1.09
N HIS A 326 0.16 4.37 -0.12
CA HIS A 326 0.72 4.37 1.23
C HIS A 326 0.42 3.09 2.00
N LEU A 327 -0.74 2.47 1.77
CA LEU A 327 -1.11 1.22 2.40
C LEU A 327 -0.22 0.08 1.91
N ILE A 328 -0.03 -0.04 0.59
CA ILE A 328 0.77 -1.10 -0.02
C ILE A 328 2.26 -0.94 0.32
N ASN A 329 2.77 0.29 0.35
CA ASN A 329 4.18 0.58 0.61
C ASN A 329 4.43 1.06 2.06
N LYS A 330 3.60 0.63 3.01
CA LYS A 330 3.61 1.11 4.40
C LYS A 330 4.98 0.94 5.07
N ASP A 331 5.65 -0.20 4.84
CA ASP A 331 6.92 -0.50 5.49
C ASP A 331 8.08 0.34 4.93
N HIS A 332 8.13 0.53 3.61
CA HIS A 332 9.06 1.47 2.96
C HIS A 332 8.84 2.89 3.51
N MET A 333 7.59 3.33 3.56
CA MET A 333 7.23 4.66 4.08
C MET A 333 7.66 4.84 5.54
N ASN A 334 7.35 3.88 6.41
CA ASN A 334 7.74 3.95 7.82
C ASN A 334 9.26 4.03 7.99
N ARG A 335 10.03 3.31 7.16
CA ARG A 335 11.50 3.41 7.16
C ARG A 335 11.98 4.78 6.72
N PHE A 336 11.41 5.37 5.67
CA PHE A 336 11.81 6.71 5.24
C PHE A 336 11.50 7.76 6.29
N TYR A 337 10.32 7.69 6.92
CA TYR A 337 9.94 8.62 7.98
C TYR A 337 10.80 8.46 9.23
N SER A 338 11.21 7.24 9.59
CA SER A 338 12.12 7.05 10.73
C SER A 338 13.50 7.67 10.45
N ILE A 339 14.02 7.52 9.24
CA ILE A 339 15.29 8.12 8.83
C ILE A 339 15.19 9.65 8.81
N ALA A 340 14.12 10.21 8.23
CA ALA A 340 13.87 11.65 8.25
C ALA A 340 13.76 12.21 9.67
N SER A 341 13.07 11.50 10.57
CA SER A 341 12.95 11.87 11.98
C SER A 341 14.30 11.85 12.71
N LEU A 342 15.14 10.85 12.44
CA LEU A 342 16.49 10.78 13.01
C LEU A 342 17.39 11.90 12.50
N ALA A 343 17.29 12.23 11.20
CA ALA A 343 18.01 13.34 10.60
C ALA A 343 17.61 14.69 11.21
N ALA A 344 16.30 14.91 11.41
CA ALA A 344 15.78 16.09 12.10
C ALA A 344 16.36 16.22 13.52
N ALA A 345 16.35 15.13 14.30
CA ALA A 345 16.89 15.12 15.65
C ALA A 345 18.41 15.40 15.69
N ALA A 346 19.17 14.90 14.70
CA ALA A 346 20.61 15.13 14.59
C ALA A 346 20.94 16.59 14.24
N GLY A 347 20.14 17.23 13.36
CA GLY A 347 20.30 18.63 12.99
C GLY A 347 20.19 19.58 14.19
N THR A 348 19.25 19.31 15.09
CA THR A 348 19.01 20.11 16.30
C THR A 348 20.19 20.04 17.28
N LYS A 349 20.83 18.87 17.44
CA LYS A 349 22.00 18.71 18.33
C LYS A 349 23.23 19.50 17.87
N ARG A 350 23.53 19.56 16.57
CA ARG A 350 24.72 20.29 16.05
C ARG A 350 24.68 21.79 16.32
N ARG A 351 23.48 22.39 16.36
CA ARG A 351 23.33 23.85 16.47
C ARG A 351 23.47 24.36 17.91
N GLY A 352 23.11 23.55 18.91
CA GLY A 352 23.22 23.91 20.33
C GLY A 352 24.65 24.23 20.79
N ASN A 353 25.66 23.67 20.13
CA ASN A 353 27.06 23.86 20.50
C ASN A 353 27.79 25.01 19.76
N GLN A 354 27.16 25.65 18.76
CA GLN A 354 27.79 26.72 17.96
C GLN A 354 27.16 28.11 18.14
N MET A 355 26.28 28.33 19.13
CA MET A 355 25.81 29.67 19.44
C MET A 355 26.90 30.48 20.15
N THR A 356 27.84 31.04 19.38
CA THR A 356 28.58 32.23 19.78
C THR A 356 27.63 33.44 19.72
N PRO A 357 27.53 34.25 20.78
CA PRO A 357 26.62 35.40 20.82
C PRO A 357 27.18 36.54 19.97
N SER A 358 26.98 36.53 18.65
CA SER A 358 27.39 37.65 17.82
C SER A 358 26.57 37.78 16.53
N GLN A 359 25.95 38.96 16.42
CA GLN A 359 25.31 39.62 15.27
C GLN A 359 23.82 39.33 14.98
N PRO A 360 22.95 40.34 15.11
CA PRO A 360 21.60 40.31 14.55
C PRO A 360 21.71 40.44 13.03
N SER A 361 21.68 39.31 12.33
CA SER A 361 21.52 39.33 10.87
C SER A 361 20.06 39.64 10.56
N ASN A 362 19.83 40.80 9.92
CA ASN A 362 18.54 41.23 9.37
C ASN A 362 18.17 40.41 8.12
N GLN A 363 18.13 39.07 8.21
CA GLN A 363 17.48 38.28 7.20
C GLN A 363 15.98 38.30 7.51
N ALA A 364 15.23 39.01 6.67
CA ALA A 364 13.78 38.96 6.65
C ALA A 364 13.35 37.52 6.34
N ALA A 365 13.27 36.69 7.37
CA ALA A 365 12.76 35.34 7.25
C ALA A 365 11.33 35.43 6.74
N SER A 366 11.06 34.86 5.57
CA SER A 366 9.71 34.68 5.04
C SER A 366 8.98 33.75 5.99
N THR A 367 8.29 34.32 6.98
CA THR A 367 7.43 33.59 7.89
C THR A 367 6.06 33.48 7.24
N VAL A 368 5.48 32.28 7.23
CA VAL A 368 4.12 32.06 6.75
C VAL A 368 3.20 33.05 7.48
N PRO A 369 2.33 33.80 6.76
CA PRO A 369 1.48 34.79 7.39
C PRO A 369 0.69 34.20 8.57
N SER A 370 0.71 34.88 9.71
CA SER A 370 0.03 34.41 10.93
C SER A 370 -1.46 34.08 10.69
N ALA A 371 -2.13 34.80 9.78
CA ALA A 371 -3.51 34.52 9.39
C ALA A 371 -3.68 33.16 8.68
N THR A 372 -2.73 32.75 7.84
CA THR A 372 -2.76 31.46 7.12
C THR A 372 -2.57 30.30 8.11
N LEU A 373 -1.65 30.44 9.06
CA LEU A 373 -1.46 29.44 10.11
C LEU A 373 -2.68 29.34 11.04
N GLN A 374 -3.31 30.47 11.36
CA GLN A 374 -4.54 30.48 12.14
C GLN A 374 -5.69 29.80 11.39
N LYS A 375 -5.80 30.00 10.07
CA LYS A 375 -6.76 29.28 9.23
C LYS A 375 -6.51 27.78 9.26
N LEU A 376 -5.25 27.34 9.06
CA LEU A 376 -4.90 25.92 9.14
C LEU A 376 -5.29 25.34 10.51
N ARG A 377 -4.97 26.04 11.60
CA ARG A 377 -5.34 25.60 12.96
C ARG A 377 -6.82 25.31 13.08
N ILE A 378 -7.66 26.22 12.60
CA ILE A 378 -9.13 26.07 12.64
C ILE A 378 -9.56 24.86 11.81
N GLU A 379 -9.02 24.70 10.60
CA GLU A 379 -9.35 23.57 9.72
C GLU A 379 -8.92 22.23 10.33
N LEU A 380 -7.73 22.14 10.93
CA LEU A 380 -7.24 20.92 11.59
C LEU A 380 -8.03 20.58 12.85
N CYS A 381 -8.39 21.57 13.67
CA CYS A 381 -9.23 21.35 14.86
C CYS A 381 -10.67 20.95 14.51
N ALA A 382 -11.14 21.24 13.30
CA ALA A 382 -12.46 20.82 12.80
C ALA A 382 -12.50 19.34 12.39
N ILE A 383 -11.36 18.67 12.25
CA ILE A 383 -11.27 17.24 11.91
C ILE A 383 -11.59 16.42 13.17
N MET A 384 -12.61 15.56 13.10
CA MET A 384 -13.15 14.86 14.27
C MET A 384 -12.11 13.95 14.93
N SER A 385 -11.38 13.19 14.14
CA SER A 385 -10.32 12.29 14.63
C SER A 385 -9.12 13.01 15.26
N LEU A 386 -8.95 14.32 15.01
CA LEU A 386 -7.82 15.11 15.53
C LEU A 386 -8.20 16.00 16.72
N ARG A 387 -9.45 15.94 17.21
CA ARG A 387 -9.94 16.82 18.28
C ARG A 387 -9.09 16.77 19.56
N GLU A 388 -8.54 15.61 19.89
CA GLU A 388 -7.69 15.40 21.07
C GLU A 388 -6.19 15.61 20.79
N SER A 389 -5.83 15.92 19.54
CA SER A 389 -4.44 16.04 19.07
C SER A 389 -3.94 17.47 18.99
N LEU A 390 -4.52 18.38 19.79
CA LEU A 390 -4.14 19.79 19.81
C LEU A 390 -2.62 20.01 19.98
N PRO A 391 -1.89 19.29 20.86
CA PRO A 391 -0.45 19.47 21.00
C PRO A 391 0.33 19.19 19.70
N LEU A 392 -0.09 18.19 18.92
CA LEU A 392 0.54 17.87 17.63
C LEU A 392 0.21 18.93 16.57
N ILE A 393 -1.02 19.46 16.58
CA ILE A 393 -1.41 20.57 15.71
C ILE A 393 -0.56 21.81 16.03
N GLU A 394 -0.38 22.16 17.30
CA GLU A 394 0.49 23.29 17.68
C GLU A 394 1.95 23.06 17.27
N THR A 395 2.44 21.83 17.45
CA THR A 395 3.80 21.46 17.01
C THR A 395 3.94 21.65 15.49
N LEU A 396 2.93 21.24 14.71
CA LEU A 396 2.93 21.44 13.27
C LEU A 396 2.96 22.92 12.90
N LEU A 397 2.12 23.75 13.54
CA LEU A 397 2.08 25.18 13.28
C LEU A 397 3.41 25.87 13.63
N ASP A 398 4.04 25.47 14.74
CA ASP A 398 5.38 25.94 15.11
C ASP A 398 6.42 25.56 14.04
N THR A 399 6.36 24.33 13.50
CA THR A 399 7.28 23.93 12.41
C THR A 399 7.10 24.81 11.17
N PHE A 400 5.87 25.20 10.80
CA PHE A 400 5.63 26.10 9.67
C PHE A 400 6.07 27.56 9.94
N ALA A 401 6.12 27.97 11.20
CA ALA A 401 6.61 29.31 11.58
C ALA A 401 8.15 29.42 11.54
N ARG A 402 8.86 28.29 11.51
CA ARG A 402 10.33 28.23 11.49
C ARG A 402 10.88 28.22 10.05
N PRO A 403 12.14 28.64 9.85
CA PRO A 403 12.79 28.56 8.54
C PRO A 403 12.82 27.12 8.01
N ALA A 404 12.47 26.96 6.74
CA ALA A 404 12.26 25.66 6.11
C ALA A 404 13.46 24.71 6.17
N SER A 405 14.69 25.24 6.12
CA SER A 405 15.92 24.44 6.25
C SER A 405 15.93 23.53 7.48
N VAL A 406 15.31 24.01 8.56
CA VAL A 406 15.34 23.34 9.87
C VAL A 406 14.09 22.50 10.06
N ALA A 407 12.94 23.02 9.62
CA ALA A 407 11.66 22.45 9.97
C ALA A 407 11.10 21.45 8.95
N PHE A 408 11.66 21.34 7.75
CA PHE A 408 11.07 20.52 6.67
C PHE A 408 10.81 19.06 7.09
N PHE A 409 11.80 18.41 7.69
CA PHE A 409 11.69 17.01 8.11
C PHE A 409 10.84 16.85 9.36
N GLU A 410 10.90 17.81 10.28
CA GLU A 410 10.04 17.83 11.48
C GLU A 410 8.56 17.98 11.07
N ASN A 411 8.27 18.88 10.14
CA ASN A 411 6.94 19.08 9.58
C ASN A 411 6.40 17.78 8.98
N SER A 412 7.20 17.13 8.11
CA SER A 412 6.83 15.85 7.49
C SER A 412 6.57 14.75 8.53
N ALA A 413 7.37 14.71 9.60
CA ALA A 413 7.17 13.77 10.70
C ALA A 413 5.88 14.03 11.48
N VAL A 414 5.57 15.29 11.81
CA VAL A 414 4.35 15.67 12.52
C VAL A 414 3.11 15.44 11.66
N VAL A 415 3.14 15.80 10.37
CA VAL A 415 2.06 15.50 9.42
C VAL A 415 1.77 14.01 9.41
N ARG A 416 2.80 13.16 9.36
CA ARG A 416 2.61 11.71 9.37
C ARG A 416 2.02 11.19 10.68
N GLN A 417 2.35 11.81 11.82
CA GLN A 417 1.71 11.47 13.09
C GLN A 417 0.21 11.81 13.07
N LEU A 418 -0.15 13.00 12.57
CA LEU A 418 -1.55 13.40 12.41
C LEU A 418 -2.31 12.46 11.45
N GLU A 419 -1.71 12.07 10.32
CA GLU A 419 -2.31 11.13 9.36
C GLU A 419 -2.62 9.75 9.94
N ARG A 420 -1.82 9.28 10.91
CA ARG A 420 -2.05 8.00 11.63
C ARG A 420 -3.21 8.09 12.61
N LEU A 421 -3.49 9.28 13.13
CA LEU A 421 -4.62 9.56 14.01
C LEU A 421 -5.91 9.80 13.21
N CYS A 422 -5.81 10.07 11.92
CA CYS A 422 -6.96 10.27 11.05
C CYS A 422 -7.69 8.98 10.70
N SER A 423 -9.03 9.06 10.66
CA SER A 423 -9.84 8.12 9.88
C SER A 423 -9.53 8.25 8.38
N SER A 424 -9.94 7.29 7.56
CA SER A 424 -9.76 7.36 6.09
C SER A 424 -10.40 8.64 5.52
N ASP A 425 -11.64 8.94 5.91
CA ASP A 425 -12.35 10.15 5.49
C ASP A 425 -11.69 11.46 5.99
N ASP A 426 -11.16 11.45 7.22
CA ASP A 426 -10.51 12.61 7.82
C ASP A 426 -9.13 12.91 7.22
N ARG A 427 -8.43 11.89 6.70
CA ARG A 427 -7.11 12.06 6.08
C ARG A 427 -7.18 12.95 4.83
N ALA A 428 -8.22 12.79 4.01
CA ALA A 428 -8.45 13.65 2.86
C ALA A 428 -8.63 15.13 3.26
N ARG A 429 -9.29 15.39 4.40
CA ARG A 429 -9.47 16.74 4.94
C ARG A 429 -8.15 17.33 5.46
N LEU A 430 -7.37 16.52 6.18
CA LEU A 430 -6.03 16.89 6.65
C LEU A 430 -5.14 17.31 5.46
N LEU A 431 -5.03 16.46 4.44
CA LEU A 431 -4.21 16.73 3.25
C LEU A 431 -4.71 17.96 2.48
N SER A 432 -6.02 18.13 2.36
CA SER A 432 -6.59 19.32 1.72
C SER A 432 -6.29 20.62 2.48
N ALA A 433 -6.30 20.58 3.82
CA ALA A 433 -5.96 21.75 4.65
C ALA A 433 -4.48 22.12 4.53
N LEU A 434 -3.59 21.12 4.57
CA LEU A 434 -2.15 21.30 4.36
C LEU A 434 -1.84 21.88 2.98
N TYR A 435 -2.49 21.37 1.94
CA TYR A 435 -2.36 21.90 0.58
C TYR A 435 -2.86 23.35 0.48
N GLY A 436 -3.90 23.72 1.25
CA GLY A 436 -4.39 25.08 1.34
C GLY A 436 -3.34 26.11 1.76
N ILE A 437 -2.39 25.73 2.63
CA ILE A 437 -1.24 26.58 2.98
C ILE A 437 -0.34 26.79 1.78
N ARG A 438 0.03 25.70 1.09
CA ARG A 438 0.89 25.78 -0.10
C ARG A 438 0.29 26.69 -1.15
N VAL A 439 -1.01 26.60 -1.41
CA VAL A 439 -1.70 27.45 -2.38
C VAL A 439 -1.65 28.94 -1.98
N ALA A 440 -1.70 29.23 -0.68
CA ALA A 440 -1.62 30.60 -0.18
C ALA A 440 -0.22 31.22 -0.33
N ASP A 441 0.84 30.39 -0.34
CA ASP A 441 2.23 30.86 -0.44
C ASP A 441 3.14 29.85 -1.16
N CYS A 442 2.87 29.62 -2.45
CA CYS A 442 3.60 28.61 -3.22
C CYS A 442 5.10 28.98 -3.37
N ALA A 443 5.39 30.28 -3.50
CA ALA A 443 6.75 30.78 -3.69
C ALA A 443 7.63 30.50 -2.46
N THR A 444 7.13 30.74 -1.24
CA THR A 444 7.87 30.41 -0.02
C THR A 444 8.09 28.90 0.10
N HIS A 445 7.09 28.09 -0.23
CA HIS A 445 7.24 26.63 -0.22
C HIS A 445 8.27 26.14 -1.25
N ASP A 446 8.29 26.67 -2.47
CA ASP A 446 9.25 26.28 -3.48
C ASP A 446 10.68 26.72 -3.10
N ALA A 447 10.84 27.93 -2.56
CA ALA A 447 12.12 28.38 -2.01
C ALA A 447 12.60 27.51 -0.83
N ALA A 448 11.66 27.07 0.02
CA ALA A 448 11.92 26.14 1.12
C ALA A 448 12.47 24.79 0.63
N PHE A 449 11.96 24.26 -0.48
CA PHE A 449 12.49 23.04 -1.10
C PHE A 449 13.93 23.22 -1.61
N GLU A 450 14.20 24.33 -2.31
CA GLU A 450 15.56 24.58 -2.83
C GLU A 450 16.56 24.71 -1.68
N HIS A 451 16.22 25.46 -0.63
CA HIS A 451 17.08 25.61 0.53
C HIS A 451 17.29 24.26 1.26
N ALA A 452 16.28 23.39 1.33
CA ALA A 452 16.44 22.06 1.90
C ALA A 452 17.39 21.19 1.06
N LEU A 453 17.31 21.26 -0.27
CA LEU A 453 18.22 20.54 -1.18
C LEU A 453 19.66 21.06 -1.04
N GLU A 454 19.87 22.37 -1.08
CA GLU A 454 21.20 22.98 -0.90
C GLU A 454 21.84 22.59 0.44
N ALA A 455 21.05 22.55 1.52
CA ALA A 455 21.52 22.14 2.83
C ALA A 455 21.94 20.66 2.87
N LEU A 456 21.23 19.79 2.17
CA LEU A 456 21.56 18.36 2.08
C LEU A 456 22.79 18.12 1.19
N ASP A 457 22.91 18.85 0.08
CA ASP A 457 24.08 18.78 -0.79
C ASP A 457 25.34 19.20 -0.02
N ALA A 458 25.26 20.24 0.81
CA ALA A 458 26.35 20.64 1.70
C ALA A 458 26.74 19.57 2.74
N LEU A 459 25.78 18.74 3.19
CA LEU A 459 26.05 17.62 4.10
C LEU A 459 26.70 16.42 3.39
N SER A 460 26.42 16.23 2.10
CA SER A 460 26.98 15.11 1.31
C SER A 460 28.47 15.27 0.98
N LEU A 461 29.01 16.48 1.11
CA LEU A 461 30.41 16.82 0.84
C LEU A 461 31.35 16.64 2.05
N VAL A 462 30.80 16.27 3.22
CA VAL A 462 31.52 16.09 4.49
C VAL A 462 31.53 14.61 4.85
#